data_AF-A0A1F9XFT9-F1
#
_entry.id   AF-A0A1F9XFT9-F1
#
_cell.length_a   1.000
_cell.length_b   1.000
_cell.length_c   1.000
_cell.angle_alpha   90.00
_cell.angle_beta   90.00
_cell.angle_gamma   90.00
#
_symmetry.space_group_name_H-M   'P 1'
#
loop_
_entity.id
_entity.type
_entity.pdbx_description
1 polymer ?
#
loop_
_entity_poly.entity_id
_entity_poly.type
_entity_poly.pdbx_seq_one_letter_code
_entity_poly.pdbx_strand_id
1 'polypeptide(L)'
;MQLTSDHINAVVDTLAVDIKSILPVFADPAVEKIFHSADSDIRVFKAAMGCTFVNIFDVMVAAKYLGIIKCGLDNMVKEYIGAEMNKKFQKADWGRRPLTKEMLDYASADTIHLKKLRDILAAELEKKGRLEEVTGQFAQICKIEPSPMRFDESGFLTLKSARQLNGRGLAVLRELYLAREVAAIKRNAPPFKVISEDLMLRLSVAPREGLHNLSIFKGVSGYVLANHGGWIREALQRGLKAPEYHVPRREISREKRAYFETVKNRFKNLKMWRKEIAVRRNMLPEAIMGNDVLERVALSQPKSLEDLHEVRGLGAEKVSLYGLEL
;
A
#
# COMPACT_ATOMS: atom_id res chain seq x y z
N MET A 1 1.35 8.52 -16.29
CA MET A 1 0.15 9.22 -15.78
C MET A 1 -0.94 9.14 -16.81
N GLN A 2 -2.19 8.94 -16.39
CA GLN A 2 -3.37 8.82 -17.24
C GLN A 2 -4.31 9.97 -16.92
N LEU A 3 -4.86 10.62 -17.94
CA LEU A 3 -5.75 11.77 -17.79
C LEU A 3 -6.86 11.69 -18.82
N THR A 4 -8.09 11.96 -18.39
CA THR A 4 -9.22 12.11 -19.28
C THR A 4 -10.03 13.35 -18.89
N SER A 5 -10.39 14.15 -19.90
CA SER A 5 -11.38 15.22 -19.81
C SER A 5 -12.37 15.07 -20.97
N ASP A 6 -13.28 16.02 -21.12
CA ASP A 6 -14.24 16.05 -22.24
C ASP A 6 -13.59 16.23 -23.61
N HIS A 7 -12.34 16.69 -23.66
CA HIS A 7 -11.64 17.01 -24.91
C HIS A 7 -10.41 16.13 -25.17
N ILE A 8 -9.88 15.47 -24.14
CA ILE A 8 -8.64 14.71 -24.27
C ILE A 8 -8.68 13.42 -23.45
N ASN A 9 -8.09 12.37 -24.01
CA ASN A 9 -7.74 11.15 -23.30
C ASN A 9 -6.26 10.87 -23.57
N ALA A 10 -5.42 10.97 -22.54
CA ALA A 10 -3.98 11.00 -22.67
C ALA A 10 -3.30 10.03 -21.71
N VAL A 11 -2.27 9.35 -22.23
CA VAL A 11 -1.28 8.62 -21.42
C VAL A 11 0.03 9.39 -21.52
N VAL A 12 0.40 10.04 -20.43
CA VAL A 12 1.59 10.90 -20.32
C VAL A 12 2.75 10.11 -19.74
N ASP A 13 3.88 10.11 -20.45
CA ASP A 13 5.14 9.53 -20.00
C ASP A 13 5.84 10.47 -19.01
N THR A 14 5.65 10.20 -17.72
CA THR A 14 6.23 10.98 -16.62
C THR A 14 7.72 10.74 -16.42
N LEU A 15 8.35 9.80 -17.16
CA LEU A 15 9.80 9.62 -17.17
C LEU A 15 10.47 10.47 -18.26
N ALA A 16 9.74 10.80 -19.31
CA ALA A 16 10.25 11.58 -20.45
C ALA A 16 9.86 13.07 -20.39
N VAL A 17 8.75 13.40 -19.73
CA VAL A 17 8.17 14.76 -19.74
C VAL A 17 8.02 15.28 -18.30
N ASP A 18 8.44 16.53 -18.08
CA ASP A 18 8.15 17.24 -16.84
C ASP A 18 6.66 17.62 -16.80
N ILE A 19 5.96 17.14 -15.78
CA ILE A 19 4.52 17.36 -15.59
C ILE A 19 4.22 18.49 -14.59
N LYS A 20 5.22 19.27 -14.15
CA LYS A 20 5.01 20.36 -13.18
C LYS A 20 3.91 21.36 -13.58
N SER A 21 3.77 21.63 -14.88
CA SER A 21 2.76 22.56 -15.40
C SER A 21 1.31 22.12 -15.12
N ILE A 22 1.05 20.82 -14.89
CA ILE A 22 -0.29 20.32 -14.57
C ILE A 22 -0.59 20.31 -13.07
N LEU A 23 0.42 20.43 -12.21
CA LEU A 23 0.22 20.36 -10.75
C LEU A 23 -0.77 21.38 -10.20
N PRO A 24 -0.86 22.63 -10.72
CA PRO A 24 -1.89 23.58 -10.30
C PRO A 24 -3.32 23.04 -10.45
N VAL A 25 -3.59 22.19 -11.45
CA VAL A 25 -4.91 21.58 -11.66
C VAL A 25 -5.32 20.69 -10.48
N PHE A 26 -4.37 19.97 -9.89
CA PHE A 26 -4.64 19.11 -8.72
C PHE A 26 -5.00 19.94 -7.47
N ALA A 27 -4.43 21.15 -7.35
CA ALA A 27 -4.68 22.08 -6.25
C ALA A 27 -5.86 23.04 -6.50
N ASP A 28 -6.42 23.07 -7.71
CA ASP A 28 -7.54 23.95 -8.05
C ASP A 28 -8.87 23.40 -7.51
N PRO A 29 -9.58 24.12 -6.61
CA PRO A 29 -10.89 23.70 -6.11
C PRO A 29 -12.00 23.75 -7.17
N ALA A 30 -11.83 24.51 -8.26
CA ALA A 30 -12.81 24.60 -9.34
C ALA A 30 -12.80 23.37 -10.26
N VAL A 31 -11.72 22.58 -10.23
CA VAL A 31 -11.59 21.35 -11.03
C VAL A 31 -11.79 20.15 -10.13
N GLU A 32 -12.82 19.34 -10.38
CA GLU A 32 -12.98 18.06 -9.66
C GLU A 32 -12.07 16.99 -10.29
N LYS A 33 -11.28 16.28 -9.48
CA LYS A 33 -10.41 15.20 -9.95
C LYS A 33 -11.02 13.85 -9.60
N ILE A 34 -11.27 13.03 -10.62
CA ILE A 34 -11.96 11.75 -10.44
C ILE A 34 -10.93 10.61 -10.44
N PHE A 35 -11.01 9.77 -9.41
CA PHE A 35 -10.10 8.63 -9.20
C PHE A 35 -10.88 7.36 -8.93
N HIS A 36 -10.22 6.21 -9.12
CA HIS A 36 -10.59 4.95 -8.50
C HIS A 36 -9.49 4.55 -7.51
N SER A 37 -9.80 4.48 -6.21
CA SER A 37 -8.80 4.18 -5.17
C SER A 37 -7.64 5.17 -5.12
N ALA A 38 -7.96 6.45 -4.92
CA ALA A 38 -7.04 7.59 -5.03
C ALA A 38 -5.89 7.58 -4.01
N ASP A 39 -5.99 6.81 -2.93
CA ASP A 39 -5.09 6.86 -1.78
C ASP A 39 -3.62 6.60 -2.15
N SER A 40 -3.38 5.63 -3.01
CA SER A 40 -2.05 5.23 -3.45
C SER A 40 -1.49 6.23 -4.46
N ASP A 41 -2.31 6.68 -5.41
CA ASP A 41 -1.91 7.66 -6.42
C ASP A 41 -1.54 9.00 -5.77
N ILE A 42 -2.37 9.51 -4.86
CA ILE A 42 -2.11 10.76 -4.14
C ILE A 42 -0.80 10.68 -3.34
N ARG A 43 -0.51 9.55 -2.69
CA ARG A 43 0.77 9.35 -1.99
C ARG A 43 1.95 9.42 -2.95
N VAL A 44 1.86 8.76 -4.10
CA VAL A 44 2.93 8.74 -5.11
C VAL A 44 3.17 10.15 -5.66
N PHE A 45 2.11 10.85 -6.04
CA PHE A 45 2.20 12.22 -6.56
C PHE A 45 2.77 13.19 -5.53
N LYS A 46 2.30 13.14 -4.28
CA LYS A 46 2.86 13.95 -3.19
C LYS A 46 4.33 13.66 -2.93
N ALA A 47 4.71 12.38 -2.86
CA ALA A 47 6.10 11.98 -2.61
C ALA A 47 7.04 12.42 -3.74
N ALA A 48 6.62 12.28 -5.00
CA ALA A 48 7.45 12.55 -6.15
C ALA A 48 7.50 14.04 -6.52
N MET A 49 6.39 14.77 -6.37
CA MET A 49 6.21 16.11 -6.94
C MET A 49 5.82 17.19 -5.91
N GLY A 50 5.59 16.82 -4.64
CA GLY A 50 5.21 17.78 -3.59
C GLY A 50 3.87 18.49 -3.84
N CYS A 51 2.98 17.88 -4.63
CA CYS A 51 1.73 18.52 -5.02
C CYS A 51 0.65 18.47 -3.93
N THR A 52 -0.34 19.34 -4.03
CA THR A 52 -1.55 19.30 -3.18
C THR A 52 -2.73 18.81 -4.01
N PHE A 53 -3.64 18.09 -3.36
CA PHE A 53 -4.91 17.68 -3.93
C PHE A 53 -6.05 18.33 -3.16
N VAL A 54 -7.04 18.86 -3.88
CA VAL A 54 -8.33 19.31 -3.35
C VAL A 54 -9.44 18.86 -4.29
N ASN A 55 -10.70 18.88 -3.87
CA ASN A 55 -11.86 18.57 -4.71
C ASN A 55 -11.68 17.29 -5.55
N ILE A 56 -11.59 16.14 -4.87
CA ILE A 56 -11.54 14.84 -5.55
C ILE A 56 -12.87 14.11 -5.41
N PHE A 57 -13.17 13.24 -6.37
CA PHE A 57 -14.22 12.24 -6.28
C PHE A 57 -13.61 10.85 -6.47
N ASP A 58 -13.66 9.99 -5.45
CA ASP A 58 -13.17 8.61 -5.56
C ASP A 58 -14.35 7.65 -5.76
N VAL A 59 -14.46 7.09 -6.97
CA VAL A 59 -15.57 6.20 -7.35
C VAL A 59 -15.60 4.91 -6.53
N MET A 60 -14.45 4.41 -6.05
CA MET A 60 -14.40 3.22 -5.20
C MET A 60 -14.93 3.53 -3.80
N VAL A 61 -14.58 4.70 -3.26
CA VAL A 61 -15.08 5.15 -1.96
C VAL A 61 -16.58 5.42 -2.04
N ALA A 62 -17.06 6.13 -3.07
CA ALA A 62 -18.48 6.29 -3.34
C ALA A 62 -19.22 4.95 -3.37
N ALA A 63 -18.66 3.96 -4.09
CA ALA A 63 -19.25 2.63 -4.17
C ALA A 63 -19.34 1.91 -2.82
N LYS A 64 -18.31 2.04 -1.96
CA LYS A 64 -18.34 1.50 -0.59
C LYS A 64 -19.43 2.14 0.27
N TYR A 65 -19.64 3.46 0.15
CA TYR A 65 -20.71 4.20 0.83
C TYR A 65 -22.11 3.85 0.30
N LEU A 66 -22.20 3.31 -0.92
CA LEU A 66 -23.45 2.83 -1.52
C LEU A 66 -23.76 1.36 -1.20
N GLY A 67 -22.80 0.63 -0.61
CA GLY A 67 -22.92 -0.80 -0.30
C GLY A 67 -22.56 -1.73 -1.46
N ILE A 68 -21.88 -1.22 -2.49
CA ILE A 68 -21.52 -1.98 -3.69
C ILE A 68 -20.30 -2.86 -3.40
N ILE A 69 -20.52 -4.16 -3.25
CA ILE A 69 -19.48 -5.15 -2.91
C ILE A 69 -18.39 -5.22 -3.99
N LYS A 70 -18.78 -5.29 -5.27
CA LYS A 70 -17.86 -5.40 -6.40
C LYS A 70 -17.35 -4.02 -6.83
N CYS A 71 -16.65 -3.32 -5.93
CA CYS A 71 -16.17 -1.95 -6.13
C CYS A 71 -14.85 -1.83 -6.93
N GLY A 72 -14.31 -2.93 -7.48
CA GLY A 72 -13.16 -2.88 -8.40
C GLY A 72 -13.54 -2.20 -9.72
N LEU A 73 -12.63 -1.42 -10.31
CA LEU A 73 -12.91 -0.58 -11.48
C LEU A 73 -13.50 -1.39 -12.63
N ASP A 74 -12.90 -2.53 -12.94
CA ASP A 74 -13.36 -3.48 -13.96
C ASP A 74 -14.80 -3.95 -13.75
N ASN A 75 -15.17 -4.24 -12.50
CA ASN A 75 -16.51 -4.68 -12.15
C ASN A 75 -17.51 -3.54 -12.27
N MET A 76 -17.14 -2.34 -11.81
CA MET A 76 -18.02 -1.17 -11.89
C MET A 76 -18.23 -0.71 -13.33
N VAL A 77 -17.17 -0.71 -14.15
CA VAL A 77 -17.28 -0.42 -15.59
C VAL A 77 -18.19 -1.45 -16.26
N LYS A 78 -18.03 -2.75 -15.97
CA LYS A 78 -18.89 -3.78 -16.53
C LYS A 78 -20.36 -3.61 -16.12
N GLU A 79 -20.62 -3.39 -14.83
CA GLU A 79 -21.98 -3.31 -14.28
C GLU A 79 -22.72 -2.05 -14.75
N TYR A 80 -22.09 -0.88 -14.65
CA TYR A 80 -22.76 0.41 -14.86
C TYR A 80 -22.61 0.96 -16.27
N ILE A 81 -21.58 0.53 -17.01
CA ILE A 81 -21.26 1.04 -18.35
C ILE A 81 -21.49 -0.04 -19.42
N GLY A 82 -21.45 -1.31 -19.05
CA GLY A 82 -21.57 -2.43 -19.99
C GLY A 82 -20.31 -2.70 -20.80
N ALA A 83 -19.16 -2.13 -20.41
CA ALA A 83 -17.89 -2.28 -21.10
C ALA A 83 -16.97 -3.30 -20.40
N GLU A 84 -16.14 -4.00 -21.18
CA GLU A 84 -15.16 -4.93 -20.65
C GLU A 84 -13.77 -4.32 -20.56
N MET A 85 -13.14 -4.42 -19.39
CA MET A 85 -11.76 -3.99 -19.18
C MET A 85 -10.80 -5.17 -19.31
N ASN A 86 -9.72 -4.97 -20.05
CA ASN A 86 -8.62 -5.92 -20.10
C ASN A 86 -7.88 -5.91 -18.75
N LYS A 87 -7.47 -7.08 -18.22
CA LYS A 87 -6.70 -7.20 -16.96
C LYS A 87 -5.22 -7.55 -17.16
N LYS A 88 -4.80 -7.75 -18.41
CA LYS A 88 -3.50 -8.35 -18.79
C LYS A 88 -2.29 -7.57 -18.27
N PHE A 89 -2.39 -6.24 -18.11
CA PHE A 89 -1.24 -5.38 -17.83
C PHE A 89 -1.17 -4.82 -16.39
N GLN A 90 -2.03 -5.28 -15.48
CA GLN A 90 -2.00 -4.87 -14.06
C GLN A 90 -0.64 -5.07 -13.38
N LYS A 91 0.12 -6.11 -13.80
CA LYS A 91 1.45 -6.45 -13.25
C LYS A 91 2.57 -6.25 -14.27
N ALA A 92 2.32 -5.49 -15.33
CA ALA A 92 3.30 -5.22 -16.36
C ALA A 92 4.44 -4.32 -15.84
N ASP A 93 5.59 -4.40 -16.49
CA ASP A 93 6.68 -3.46 -16.26
C ASP A 93 6.40 -2.13 -16.99
N TRP A 94 5.84 -1.17 -16.25
CA TRP A 94 5.54 0.18 -16.77
C TRP A 94 6.78 1.08 -16.92
N GLY A 95 7.96 0.62 -16.49
CA GLY A 95 9.24 1.29 -16.72
C GLY A 95 9.84 1.03 -18.11
N ARG A 96 9.35 0.01 -18.83
CA ARG A 96 9.89 -0.35 -20.15
C ARG A 96 9.61 0.73 -21.21
N ARG A 97 10.53 0.94 -22.15
CA ARG A 97 10.32 1.82 -23.30
C ARG A 97 10.80 1.18 -24.62
N PRO A 98 10.06 1.38 -25.74
CA PRO A 98 8.73 2.00 -25.81
C PRO A 98 7.64 1.12 -25.17
N LEU A 99 6.54 1.73 -24.74
CA LEU A 99 5.34 0.98 -24.35
C LEU A 99 4.67 0.40 -25.59
N THR A 100 4.14 -0.82 -25.51
CA THR A 100 3.38 -1.40 -26.63
C THR A 100 1.99 -0.77 -26.70
N LYS A 101 1.38 -0.82 -27.88
CA LYS A 101 0.04 -0.29 -28.11
C LYS A 101 -0.99 -0.83 -27.11
N GLU A 102 -0.94 -2.12 -26.80
CA GLU A 102 -1.90 -2.74 -25.86
C GLU A 102 -1.73 -2.25 -24.42
N MET A 103 -0.53 -1.83 -24.03
CA MET A 103 -0.31 -1.18 -22.73
C MET A 103 -0.86 0.24 -22.71
N LEU A 104 -0.71 0.99 -23.80
CA LEU A 104 -1.28 2.32 -23.92
C LEU A 104 -2.82 2.26 -23.91
N ASP A 105 -3.40 1.32 -24.67
CA ASP A 105 -4.84 1.07 -24.71
C ASP A 105 -5.36 0.67 -23.31
N TYR A 106 -4.64 -0.22 -22.61
CA TYR A 106 -4.95 -0.59 -21.23
C TYR A 106 -4.92 0.63 -20.29
N ALA A 107 -3.84 1.41 -20.31
CA ALA A 107 -3.69 2.55 -19.41
C ALA A 107 -4.77 3.60 -19.66
N SER A 108 -5.08 3.87 -20.92
CA SER A 108 -6.13 4.82 -21.29
C SER A 108 -7.52 4.39 -20.82
N ALA A 109 -7.80 3.08 -20.78
CA ALA A 109 -9.09 2.55 -20.33
C ALA A 109 -9.34 2.76 -18.83
N ASP A 110 -8.30 2.95 -18.01
CA ASP A 110 -8.44 3.16 -16.55
C ASP A 110 -9.13 4.50 -16.21
N THR A 111 -9.09 5.49 -17.10
CA THR A 111 -9.66 6.82 -16.84
C THR A 111 -10.88 7.18 -17.68
N ILE A 112 -11.04 6.57 -18.86
CA ILE A 112 -12.06 6.96 -19.85
C ILE A 112 -13.51 6.83 -19.33
N HIS A 113 -13.75 5.89 -18.40
CA HIS A 113 -15.09 5.63 -17.86
C HIS A 113 -15.36 6.32 -16.53
N LEU A 114 -14.36 6.96 -15.92
CA LEU A 114 -14.48 7.50 -14.56
C LEU A 114 -15.50 8.61 -14.43
N LYS A 115 -15.60 9.52 -15.42
CA LYS A 115 -16.60 10.61 -15.40
C LYS A 115 -18.03 10.06 -15.34
N LYS A 116 -18.36 9.10 -16.22
CA LYS A 116 -19.69 8.49 -16.25
C LYS A 116 -20.00 7.71 -14.95
N LEU A 117 -19.01 6.99 -14.40
CA LEU A 117 -19.18 6.33 -13.10
C LEU A 117 -19.42 7.35 -11.99
N ARG A 118 -18.64 8.44 -11.95
CA ARG A 118 -18.81 9.53 -11.00
C ARG A 118 -20.23 10.09 -11.04
N ASP A 119 -20.76 10.39 -12.22
CA ASP A 119 -22.10 10.98 -12.35
C ASP A 119 -23.21 10.04 -11.84
N ILE A 120 -23.11 8.75 -12.16
CA ILE A 120 -24.05 7.72 -11.68
C ILE A 120 -23.99 7.62 -10.15
N LEU A 121 -22.78 7.46 -9.59
CA LEU A 121 -22.60 7.23 -8.16
C LEU A 121 -22.94 8.49 -7.34
N ALA A 122 -22.64 9.69 -7.83
CA ALA A 122 -23.03 10.94 -7.20
C ALA A 122 -24.55 11.06 -7.08
N ALA A 123 -25.29 10.78 -8.15
CA ALA A 123 -26.76 10.81 -8.13
C ALA A 123 -27.34 9.76 -7.16
N GLU A 124 -26.73 8.58 -7.04
CA GLU A 124 -27.15 7.57 -6.05
C GLU A 124 -26.84 8.00 -4.61
N LEU A 125 -25.71 8.65 -4.37
CA LEU A 125 -25.32 9.18 -3.06
C LEU A 125 -26.27 10.29 -2.60
N GLU A 126 -26.65 11.20 -3.52
CA GLU A 126 -27.64 12.25 -3.25
C GLU A 126 -29.00 11.66 -2.87
N LYS A 127 -29.50 10.68 -3.65
CA LYS A 127 -30.76 9.98 -3.34
C LYS A 127 -30.75 9.32 -1.96
N LYS A 128 -29.58 8.85 -1.50
CA LYS A 128 -29.40 8.25 -0.17
C LYS A 128 -29.03 9.25 0.92
N GLY A 129 -28.90 10.55 0.61
CA GLY A 129 -28.48 11.59 1.57
C GLY A 129 -27.07 11.41 2.12
N ARG A 130 -26.15 10.84 1.32
CA ARG A 130 -24.78 10.46 1.75
C ARG A 130 -23.68 11.29 1.09
N LEU A 131 -24.02 12.22 0.21
CA LEU A 131 -23.04 12.97 -0.57
C LEU A 131 -22.13 13.82 0.32
N GLU A 132 -22.69 14.48 1.34
CA GLU A 132 -21.92 15.31 2.27
C GLU A 132 -20.91 14.47 3.07
N GLU A 133 -21.38 13.36 3.65
CA GLU A 133 -20.54 12.42 4.43
C GLU A 133 -19.38 11.85 3.60
N VAL A 134 -19.63 11.46 2.35
CA VAL A 134 -18.56 10.92 1.50
C VAL A 134 -17.59 12.01 1.03
N THR A 135 -18.07 13.25 0.88
CA THR A 135 -17.22 14.39 0.52
C THR A 135 -16.19 14.70 1.60
N GLY A 136 -16.59 14.60 2.88
CA GLY A 136 -15.65 14.68 3.99
C GLY A 136 -14.58 13.59 3.95
N GLN A 137 -14.96 12.36 3.58
CA GLN A 137 -14.01 11.27 3.36
C GLN A 137 -13.06 11.53 2.19
N PHE A 138 -13.54 12.12 1.08
CA PHE A 138 -12.67 12.55 -0.03
C PHE A 138 -11.65 13.60 0.43
N ALA A 139 -12.07 14.57 1.24
CA ALA A 139 -11.18 15.57 1.82
C ALA A 139 -10.12 14.95 2.75
N GLN A 140 -10.43 13.89 3.48
CA GLN A 140 -9.43 13.17 4.28
C GLN A 140 -8.38 12.47 3.40
N ILE A 141 -8.80 11.91 2.26
CA ILE A 141 -7.87 11.28 1.30
C ILE A 141 -6.90 12.32 0.73
N CYS A 142 -7.37 13.52 0.41
CA CYS A 142 -6.50 14.64 0.00
C CYS A 142 -5.43 15.02 1.03
N LYS A 143 -5.72 14.83 2.34
CA LYS A 143 -4.79 15.11 3.46
C LYS A 143 -3.82 13.97 3.76
N ILE A 144 -3.88 12.87 3.02
CA ILE A 144 -2.93 11.78 3.19
C ILE A 144 -1.53 12.28 2.85
N GLU A 145 -0.60 12.10 3.78
CA GLU A 145 0.81 12.40 3.56
C GLU A 145 1.61 11.13 3.21
N PRO A 146 2.59 11.23 2.29
CA PRO A 146 3.48 10.13 2.00
C PRO A 146 4.31 9.81 3.24
N SER A 147 4.34 8.54 3.63
CA SER A 147 5.27 8.08 4.65
C SER A 147 6.63 7.87 3.99
N PRO A 148 7.73 8.43 4.53
CA PRO A 148 9.04 8.17 3.99
C PRO A 148 9.33 6.67 4.06
N MET A 149 9.74 6.09 2.93
CA MET A 149 10.18 4.69 2.90
C MET A 149 11.55 4.65 3.58
N ARG A 150 11.56 4.32 4.87
CA ARG A 150 12.79 4.14 5.65
C ARG A 150 13.13 2.66 5.67
N PHE A 151 14.36 2.33 5.29
CA PHE A 151 14.88 0.99 5.45
C PHE A 151 15.08 0.70 6.93
N ASP A 152 14.42 -0.35 7.43
CA ASP A 152 14.62 -0.85 8.78
C ASP A 152 15.72 -1.90 8.75
N GLU A 153 16.89 -1.59 9.29
CA GLU A 153 18.00 -2.54 9.38
C GLU A 153 17.66 -3.80 10.18
N SER A 154 16.69 -3.73 11.11
CA SER A 154 16.18 -4.88 11.86
C SER A 154 15.07 -5.64 11.13
N GLY A 155 14.66 -5.15 9.95
CA GLY A 155 13.57 -5.71 9.15
C GLY A 155 13.84 -7.14 8.70
N PHE A 156 15.09 -7.60 8.69
CA PHE A 156 15.45 -9.00 8.43
C PHE A 156 14.73 -9.98 9.38
N LEU A 157 14.41 -9.58 10.62
CA LEU A 157 13.68 -10.41 11.59
C LEU A 157 12.21 -10.64 11.21
N THR A 158 11.65 -9.79 10.35
CA THR A 158 10.26 -9.92 9.87
C THR A 158 10.14 -10.88 8.70
N LEU A 159 11.26 -11.24 8.06
CA LEU A 159 11.31 -12.22 6.99
C LEU A 159 10.83 -13.58 7.52
N LYS A 160 9.99 -14.28 6.74
CA LYS A 160 9.50 -15.61 7.11
C LYS A 160 10.66 -16.58 7.38
N SER A 161 11.73 -16.40 6.61
CA SER A 161 12.97 -17.15 6.68
C SER A 161 13.74 -16.98 8.00
N ALA A 162 13.64 -15.81 8.66
CA ALA A 162 14.39 -15.55 9.89
C ALA A 162 13.99 -16.48 11.04
N ARG A 163 12.73 -16.92 11.07
CA ARG A 163 12.20 -17.83 12.11
C ARG A 163 12.86 -19.21 12.13
N GLN A 164 13.54 -19.58 11.05
CA GLN A 164 14.19 -20.89 10.88
C GLN A 164 15.68 -20.86 11.23
N LEU A 165 16.23 -19.68 11.54
CA LEU A 165 17.65 -19.47 11.76
C LEU A 165 17.92 -19.07 13.21
N ASN A 166 19.14 -19.33 13.67
CA ASN A 166 19.64 -18.86 14.96
C ASN A 166 21.14 -18.52 14.84
N GLY A 167 21.67 -17.82 15.86
CA GLY A 167 23.09 -17.53 16.02
C GLY A 167 23.76 -17.03 14.74
N ARG A 168 24.69 -17.83 14.21
CA ARG A 168 25.43 -17.51 12.98
C ARG A 168 24.55 -17.36 11.74
N GLY A 169 23.54 -18.22 11.57
CA GLY A 169 22.67 -18.17 10.39
C GLY A 169 21.89 -16.86 10.32
N LEU A 170 21.44 -16.33 11.46
CA LEU A 170 20.81 -15.01 11.53
C LEU A 170 21.78 -13.87 11.27
N ALA A 171 23.03 -13.97 11.74
CA ALA A 171 24.06 -12.98 11.44
C ALA A 171 24.34 -12.90 9.93
N VAL A 172 24.41 -14.06 9.24
CA VAL A 172 24.52 -14.12 7.78
C VAL A 172 23.29 -13.53 7.09
N LEU A 173 22.08 -13.87 7.54
CA LEU A 173 20.86 -13.33 6.96
C LEU A 173 20.81 -11.80 7.07
N ARG A 174 21.23 -11.24 8.21
CA ARG A 174 21.31 -9.78 8.39
C ARG A 174 22.24 -9.15 7.36
N GLU A 175 23.44 -9.66 7.18
CA GLU A 175 24.41 -9.11 6.21
C GLU A 175 23.91 -9.23 4.76
N LEU A 176 23.26 -10.34 4.41
CA LEU A 176 22.61 -10.51 3.11
C LEU A 176 21.45 -9.52 2.92
N TYR A 177 20.64 -9.30 3.95
CA TYR A 177 19.51 -8.38 3.92
C TYR A 177 19.98 -6.93 3.69
N LEU A 178 20.98 -6.48 4.44
CA LEU A 178 21.58 -5.14 4.29
C LEU A 178 22.20 -4.97 2.90
N ALA A 179 22.98 -5.95 2.44
CA ALA A 179 23.64 -5.89 1.13
C ALA A 179 22.63 -5.93 -0.03
N ARG A 180 21.54 -6.70 0.11
CA ARG A 180 20.46 -6.74 -0.89
C ARG A 180 19.78 -5.39 -1.04
N GLU A 181 19.59 -4.65 0.05
CA GLU A 181 19.01 -3.31 -0.02
C GLU A 181 19.90 -2.35 -0.81
N VAL A 182 21.20 -2.34 -0.54
CA VAL A 182 22.16 -1.52 -1.31
C VAL A 182 22.14 -1.89 -2.79
N ALA A 183 22.12 -3.20 -3.10
CA ALA A 183 22.03 -3.68 -4.47
C ALA A 183 20.69 -3.31 -5.15
N ALA A 184 19.59 -3.32 -4.40
CA ALA A 184 18.24 -2.96 -4.86
C ALA A 184 18.17 -1.47 -5.22
N ILE A 185 18.66 -0.60 -4.34
CA ILE A 185 18.75 0.85 -4.56
C ILE A 185 19.62 1.15 -5.77
N LYS A 186 20.83 0.57 -5.85
CA LYS A 186 21.74 0.77 -6.99
C LYS A 186 21.12 0.39 -8.33
N ARG A 187 20.23 -0.60 -8.34
CA ARG A 187 19.55 -1.10 -9.54
C ARG A 187 18.19 -0.46 -9.79
N ASN A 188 17.73 0.41 -8.89
CA ASN A 188 16.37 0.93 -8.89
C ASN A 188 15.31 -0.20 -9.06
N ALA A 189 15.45 -1.27 -8.27
CA ALA A 189 14.60 -2.44 -8.35
C ALA A 189 14.11 -2.86 -6.96
N PRO A 190 12.88 -3.40 -6.83
CA PRO A 190 12.42 -3.98 -5.58
C PRO A 190 13.39 -5.08 -5.08
N PRO A 191 13.66 -5.18 -3.76
CA PRO A 191 14.65 -6.12 -3.24
C PRO A 191 14.45 -7.58 -3.66
N PHE A 192 13.20 -8.04 -3.78
CA PHE A 192 12.89 -9.40 -4.20
C PHE A 192 13.24 -9.71 -5.67
N LYS A 193 13.38 -8.68 -6.53
CA LYS A 193 13.86 -8.83 -7.92
C LYS A 193 15.38 -8.90 -8.01
N VAL A 194 16.12 -8.55 -6.95
CA VAL A 194 17.57 -8.70 -6.88
C VAL A 194 17.93 -10.15 -6.56
N ILE A 195 17.49 -10.62 -5.39
CA ILE A 195 17.52 -12.03 -5.00
C ILE A 195 16.31 -12.36 -4.12
N SER A 196 15.81 -13.60 -4.23
CA SER A 196 14.65 -14.05 -3.47
C SER A 196 14.97 -14.22 -1.98
N GLU A 197 13.94 -14.12 -1.14
CA GLU A 197 14.07 -14.42 0.28
C GLU A 197 14.49 -15.89 0.52
N ASP A 198 13.97 -16.82 -0.29
CA ASP A 198 14.34 -18.25 -0.25
C ASP A 198 15.83 -18.46 -0.53
N LEU A 199 16.42 -17.73 -1.49
CA LEU A 199 17.85 -17.81 -1.76
C LEU A 199 18.66 -17.29 -0.57
N MET A 200 18.27 -16.16 0.03
CA MET A 200 18.94 -15.66 1.24
C MET A 200 18.89 -16.67 2.39
N LEU A 201 17.75 -17.36 2.58
CA LEU A 201 17.62 -18.42 3.57
C LEU A 201 18.59 -19.57 3.31
N ARG A 202 18.62 -20.14 2.09
CA ARG A 202 19.50 -21.25 1.75
C ARG A 202 20.97 -20.90 1.98
N LEU A 203 21.38 -19.69 1.58
CA LEU A 203 22.73 -19.19 1.78
C LEU A 203 23.05 -18.94 3.27
N SER A 204 22.05 -18.60 4.08
CA SER A 204 22.23 -18.44 5.53
C SER A 204 22.34 -19.77 6.27
N VAL A 205 21.73 -20.84 5.75
CA VAL A 205 21.85 -22.21 6.27
C VAL A 205 23.21 -22.81 5.91
N ALA A 206 23.68 -22.59 4.68
CA ALA A 206 24.92 -23.18 4.14
C ALA A 206 25.89 -22.09 3.61
N PRO A 207 26.36 -21.17 4.48
CA PRO A 207 27.15 -20.00 4.04
C PRO A 207 28.55 -20.38 3.55
N ARG A 208 29.15 -21.46 4.05
CA ARG A 208 30.49 -21.90 3.64
C ARG A 208 30.45 -22.52 2.25
N GLU A 209 29.43 -23.32 1.97
CA GLU A 209 29.13 -23.87 0.64
C GLU A 209 28.84 -22.74 -0.35
N GLY A 210 28.07 -21.72 0.07
CA GLY A 210 27.79 -20.52 -0.74
C GLY A 210 29.05 -19.73 -1.10
N LEU A 211 30.02 -19.62 -0.18
CA LEU A 211 31.32 -19.01 -0.49
C LEU A 211 32.12 -19.79 -1.52
N HIS A 212 32.13 -21.12 -1.40
CA HIS A 212 32.86 -21.99 -2.29
C HIS A 212 32.24 -22.03 -3.69
N ASN A 213 30.94 -22.29 -3.76
CA ASN A 213 30.22 -22.40 -5.02
C ASN A 213 28.76 -21.91 -4.91
N LEU A 214 28.50 -20.69 -5.39
CA LEU A 214 27.13 -20.15 -5.45
C LEU A 214 26.23 -20.88 -6.46
N SER A 215 26.76 -21.48 -7.52
CA SER A 215 25.93 -21.99 -8.61
C SER A 215 25.10 -23.21 -8.23
N ILE A 216 25.44 -23.90 -7.14
CA ILE A 216 24.69 -25.05 -6.64
C ILE A 216 23.37 -24.63 -5.97
N PHE A 217 23.22 -23.36 -5.61
CA PHE A 217 22.05 -22.87 -4.90
C PHE A 217 20.91 -22.55 -5.86
N LYS A 218 19.76 -23.21 -5.65
CA LYS A 218 18.52 -22.88 -6.35
C LYS A 218 18.21 -21.39 -6.21
N GLY A 219 17.99 -20.72 -7.35
CA GLY A 219 17.76 -19.27 -7.42
C GLY A 219 19.00 -18.48 -7.88
N VAL A 220 20.18 -19.10 -7.93
CA VAL A 220 21.37 -18.51 -8.56
C VAL A 220 21.36 -18.85 -10.05
N SER A 221 20.79 -17.96 -10.86
CA SER A 221 20.93 -18.04 -12.31
C SER A 221 22.31 -17.52 -12.76
N GLY A 222 22.68 -17.77 -14.02
CA GLY A 222 23.88 -17.16 -14.61
C GLY A 222 23.88 -15.63 -14.48
N TYR A 223 22.71 -15.00 -14.58
CA TYR A 223 22.54 -13.57 -14.34
C TYR A 223 22.88 -13.17 -12.90
N VAL A 224 22.33 -13.88 -11.90
CA VAL A 224 22.62 -13.61 -10.49
C VAL A 224 24.09 -13.82 -10.19
N LEU A 225 24.70 -14.88 -10.73
CA LEU A 225 26.13 -15.15 -10.52
C LEU A 225 26.99 -14.01 -11.07
N ALA A 226 26.73 -13.57 -12.30
CA ALA A 226 27.49 -12.52 -12.96
C ALA A 226 27.29 -11.13 -12.32
N ASN A 227 26.06 -10.79 -11.93
CA ASN A 227 25.73 -9.42 -11.49
C ASN A 227 25.68 -9.26 -9.97
N HIS A 228 25.51 -10.35 -9.22
CA HIS A 228 25.29 -10.31 -7.77
C HIS A 228 26.24 -11.22 -6.98
N GLY A 229 26.94 -12.14 -7.64
CA GLY A 229 27.80 -13.11 -6.96
C GLY A 229 28.94 -12.49 -6.14
N GLY A 230 29.47 -11.33 -6.55
CA GLY A 230 30.52 -10.62 -5.82
C GLY A 230 30.06 -10.17 -4.44
N TRP A 231 29.05 -9.29 -4.38
CA TRP A 231 28.55 -8.75 -3.12
C TRP A 231 27.87 -9.82 -2.24
N ILE A 232 27.27 -10.87 -2.84
CA ILE A 232 26.74 -11.99 -2.07
C ILE A 232 27.87 -12.66 -1.29
N ARG A 233 28.99 -12.99 -1.93
CA ARG A 233 30.13 -13.62 -1.25
C ARG A 233 30.69 -12.71 -0.15
N GLU A 234 30.81 -11.41 -0.39
CA GLU A 234 31.24 -10.46 0.64
C GLU A 234 30.30 -10.44 1.84
N ALA A 235 28.98 -10.43 1.61
CA ALA A 235 27.99 -10.49 2.67
C ALA A 235 28.07 -11.79 3.47
N LEU A 236 28.27 -12.93 2.81
CA LEU A 236 28.51 -14.21 3.47
C LEU A 236 29.78 -14.19 4.34
N GLN A 237 30.88 -13.63 3.82
CA GLN A 237 32.13 -13.48 4.60
C GLN A 237 31.94 -12.58 5.82
N ARG A 238 31.23 -11.45 5.67
CA ARG A 238 30.90 -10.56 6.79
C ARG A 238 30.06 -11.28 7.83
N GLY A 239 29.00 -11.99 7.43
CA GLY A 239 28.15 -12.75 8.33
C GLY A 239 28.88 -13.87 9.06
N LEU A 240 29.80 -14.56 8.38
CA LEU A 240 30.67 -15.58 8.97
C LEU A 240 31.73 -15.03 9.92
N LYS A 241 32.01 -13.72 9.90
CA LYS A 241 32.93 -13.05 10.83
C LYS A 241 32.19 -12.27 11.93
N ALA A 242 30.95 -11.88 11.69
CA ALA A 242 30.13 -11.14 12.63
C ALA A 242 29.82 -11.94 13.91
N PRO A 243 29.56 -11.27 15.05
CA PRO A 243 29.02 -11.93 16.23
C PRO A 243 27.74 -12.68 15.93
N GLU A 244 27.48 -13.76 16.66
CA GLU A 244 26.25 -14.50 16.51
C GLU A 244 25.04 -13.65 16.90
N TYR A 245 23.98 -13.73 16.10
CA TYR A 245 22.77 -12.99 16.36
C TYR A 245 21.78 -13.90 17.09
N HIS A 246 21.53 -13.58 18.35
CA HIS A 246 20.48 -14.23 19.13
C HIS A 246 19.30 -13.27 19.24
N VAL A 247 18.14 -13.69 18.71
CA VAL A 247 16.90 -12.95 18.94
C VAL A 247 16.68 -12.91 20.45
N PRO A 248 16.65 -11.72 21.07
CA PRO A 248 16.42 -11.64 22.51
C PRO A 248 15.11 -12.35 22.82
N ARG A 249 15.15 -13.37 23.70
CA ARG A 249 13.93 -13.87 24.33
C ARG A 249 13.41 -12.74 25.21
N ARG A 250 12.60 -11.86 24.63
CA ARG A 250 11.88 -10.85 25.39
C ARG A 250 10.87 -11.59 26.24
N GLU A 251 11.17 -11.78 27.52
CA GLU A 251 10.16 -12.12 28.50
C GLU A 251 9.17 -10.96 28.54
N ILE A 252 8.07 -11.11 27.80
CA ILE A 252 6.96 -10.17 27.88
C ILE A 252 6.38 -10.38 29.28
N SER A 253 6.45 -9.33 30.12
CA SER A 253 5.85 -9.33 31.45
C SER A 253 4.37 -9.75 31.36
N ARG A 254 3.85 -10.38 32.42
CA ARG A 254 2.43 -10.77 32.48
C ARG A 254 1.52 -9.58 32.18
N GLU A 255 1.87 -8.41 32.70
CA GLU A 255 1.18 -7.14 32.45
C GLU A 255 1.18 -6.74 30.97
N LYS A 256 2.34 -6.79 30.29
CA LYS A 256 2.40 -6.47 28.85
C LYS A 256 1.59 -7.47 28.02
N ARG A 257 1.59 -8.77 28.38
CA ARG A 257 0.74 -9.76 27.70
C ARG A 257 -0.73 -9.44 27.89
N ALA A 258 -1.15 -9.14 29.12
CA ALA A 258 -2.52 -8.76 29.42
C ALA A 258 -2.93 -7.50 28.64
N TYR A 259 -2.08 -6.49 28.57
CA TYR A 259 -2.31 -5.28 27.77
C TYR A 259 -2.53 -5.62 26.28
N PHE A 260 -1.64 -6.40 25.66
CA PHE A 260 -1.80 -6.76 24.24
C PHE A 260 -3.03 -7.64 23.99
N GLU A 261 -3.40 -8.52 24.92
CA GLU A 261 -4.62 -9.32 24.79
C GLU A 261 -5.87 -8.43 24.91
N THR A 262 -5.87 -7.44 25.81
CA THR A 262 -6.92 -6.42 25.88
C THR A 262 -7.06 -5.64 24.58
N VAL A 263 -5.94 -5.14 24.01
CA VAL A 263 -5.95 -4.43 22.72
C VAL A 263 -6.50 -5.32 21.61
N LYS A 264 -6.07 -6.58 21.55
CA LYS A 264 -6.52 -7.56 20.56
C LYS A 264 -8.03 -7.84 20.68
N ASN A 265 -8.53 -7.98 21.91
CA ASN A 265 -9.96 -8.15 22.16
C ASN A 265 -10.76 -6.90 21.78
N ARG A 266 -10.28 -5.69 22.13
CA ARG A 266 -10.88 -4.43 21.67
C ARG A 266 -10.95 -4.37 20.15
N PHE A 267 -9.86 -4.65 19.45
CA PHE A 267 -9.83 -4.67 18.00
C PHE A 267 -10.82 -5.68 17.41
N LYS A 268 -10.94 -6.87 18.00
CA LYS A 268 -11.95 -7.87 17.60
C LYS A 268 -13.37 -7.34 17.76
N ASN A 269 -13.68 -6.72 18.89
CA ASN A 269 -15.00 -6.15 19.17
C ASN A 269 -15.32 -4.99 18.21
N LEU A 270 -14.37 -4.08 17.99
CA LEU A 270 -14.48 -3.00 17.02
C LEU A 270 -14.76 -3.51 15.59
N LYS A 271 -14.16 -4.64 15.18
CA LYS A 271 -14.50 -5.26 13.88
C LYS A 271 -15.93 -5.82 13.85
N MET A 272 -16.44 -6.35 14.96
CA MET A 272 -17.82 -6.84 15.04
C MET A 272 -18.80 -5.67 14.98
N TRP A 273 -18.58 -4.64 15.80
CA TRP A 273 -19.31 -3.38 15.76
C TRP A 273 -19.34 -2.78 14.35
N ARG A 274 -18.18 -2.65 13.69
CA ARG A 274 -18.10 -2.12 12.32
C ARG A 274 -18.95 -2.91 11.34
N LYS A 275 -19.00 -4.25 11.46
CA LYS A 275 -19.84 -5.10 10.60
C LYS A 275 -21.31 -4.86 10.85
N GLU A 276 -21.73 -4.77 12.11
CA GLU A 276 -23.12 -4.49 12.48
C GLU A 276 -23.58 -3.13 11.94
N ILE A 277 -22.75 -2.10 12.08
CA ILE A 277 -23.02 -0.76 11.53
C ILE A 277 -23.04 -0.75 10.01
N ALA A 278 -22.12 -1.46 9.36
CA ALA A 278 -22.11 -1.60 7.91
C ALA A 278 -23.42 -2.21 7.39
N VAL A 279 -23.94 -3.24 8.05
CA VAL A 279 -25.24 -3.84 7.74
C VAL A 279 -26.37 -2.85 7.99
N ARG A 280 -26.41 -2.21 9.18
CA ARG A 280 -27.45 -1.23 9.56
C ARG A 280 -27.53 -0.08 8.57
N ARG A 281 -26.38 0.41 8.10
CA ARG A 281 -26.29 1.54 7.17
C ARG A 281 -26.29 1.10 5.70
N ASN A 282 -26.35 -0.19 5.38
CA ASN A 282 -26.20 -0.71 4.01
C ASN A 282 -24.99 -0.09 3.29
N MET A 283 -23.82 -0.30 3.88
CA MET A 283 -22.51 0.19 3.42
C MET A 283 -21.49 -0.95 3.52
N LEU A 284 -20.35 -0.83 2.84
CA LEU A 284 -19.23 -1.72 3.11
C LEU A 284 -18.54 -1.38 4.45
N PRO A 285 -18.00 -2.37 5.19
CA PRO A 285 -17.28 -2.11 6.44
C PRO A 285 -16.18 -1.05 6.29
N GLU A 286 -15.47 -1.04 5.16
CA GLU A 286 -14.41 -0.09 4.87
C GLU A 286 -14.90 1.36 4.74
N ALA A 287 -16.17 1.59 4.38
CA ALA A 287 -16.76 2.94 4.40
C ALA A 287 -16.93 3.45 5.84
N ILE A 288 -17.37 2.57 6.74
CA ILE A 288 -17.51 2.88 8.17
C ILE A 288 -16.15 3.24 8.74
N MET A 289 -15.17 2.33 8.65
CA MET A 289 -13.83 2.57 9.19
C MET A 289 -12.78 1.59 8.61
N GLY A 290 -11.60 2.09 8.25
CA GLY A 290 -10.46 1.24 7.85
C GLY A 290 -9.91 0.41 9.02
N ASN A 291 -9.29 -0.73 8.72
CA ASN A 291 -8.68 -1.58 9.76
C ASN A 291 -7.58 -0.83 10.53
N ASP A 292 -6.79 -0.02 9.84
CA ASP A 292 -5.72 0.81 10.41
C ASP A 292 -6.25 1.85 11.41
N VAL A 293 -7.45 2.40 11.18
CA VAL A 293 -8.09 3.31 12.14
C VAL A 293 -8.63 2.52 13.33
N LEU A 294 -9.29 1.38 13.10
CA LEU A 294 -9.75 0.50 14.20
C LEU A 294 -8.59 0.03 15.09
N GLU A 295 -7.43 -0.31 14.50
CA GLU A 295 -6.23 -0.68 15.25
C GLU A 295 -5.74 0.48 16.12
N ARG A 296 -5.74 1.71 15.57
CA ARG A 296 -5.39 2.92 16.33
C ARG A 296 -6.35 3.20 17.48
N VAL A 297 -7.67 3.09 17.26
CA VAL A 297 -8.68 3.22 18.33
C VAL A 297 -8.50 2.14 19.41
N ALA A 298 -8.21 0.90 19.00
CA ALA A 298 -7.95 -0.20 19.94
C ALA A 298 -6.71 0.06 20.80
N LEU A 299 -5.65 0.63 20.20
CA LEU A 299 -4.39 0.97 20.86
C LEU A 299 -4.49 2.19 21.78
N SER A 300 -5.17 3.27 21.34
CA SER A 300 -5.26 4.53 22.08
C SER A 300 -6.18 4.46 23.30
N GLN A 301 -7.15 3.53 23.30
CA GLN A 301 -8.10 3.35 24.39
C GLN A 301 -8.80 4.65 24.82
N PRO A 302 -9.46 5.36 23.87
CA PRO A 302 -10.11 6.63 24.15
C PRO A 302 -11.19 6.45 25.23
N LYS A 303 -11.32 7.43 26.11
CA LYS A 303 -12.31 7.50 27.19
C LYS A 303 -13.30 8.65 27.03
N SER A 304 -13.05 9.53 26.07
CA SER A 304 -13.87 10.71 25.76
C SER A 304 -14.01 10.91 24.25
N LEU A 305 -14.93 11.79 23.83
CA LEU A 305 -15.05 12.18 22.42
C LEU A 305 -13.82 12.99 21.98
N GLU A 306 -13.23 13.77 22.90
CA GLU A 306 -12.00 14.51 22.68
C GLU A 306 -10.84 13.55 22.34
N ASP A 307 -10.70 12.44 23.08
CA ASP A 307 -9.66 11.44 22.82
C ASP A 307 -9.83 10.80 21.42
N LEU A 308 -11.08 10.64 20.96
CA LEU A 308 -11.37 10.13 19.62
C LEU A 308 -10.98 11.12 18.52
N HIS A 309 -11.09 12.43 18.76
CA HIS A 309 -10.63 13.44 17.80
C HIS A 309 -9.12 13.41 17.59
N GLU A 310 -8.34 12.97 18.57
CA GLU A 310 -6.88 12.79 18.46
C GLU A 310 -6.49 11.56 17.64
N VAL A 311 -7.42 10.61 17.43
CA VAL A 311 -7.15 9.42 16.62
C VAL A 311 -7.03 9.82 15.16
N ARG A 312 -5.77 9.90 14.69
CA ARG A 312 -5.44 10.16 13.28
C ARG A 312 -6.30 9.29 12.35
N GLY A 313 -6.87 9.88 11.31
CA GLY A 313 -7.63 9.17 10.27
C GLY A 313 -9.06 8.80 10.62
N LEU A 314 -9.52 9.04 11.87
CA LEU A 314 -10.93 8.91 12.21
C LEU A 314 -11.73 10.10 11.64
N GLY A 315 -11.27 11.32 11.92
CA GLY A 315 -11.88 12.56 11.42
C GLY A 315 -13.15 12.95 12.20
N ALA A 316 -13.45 14.27 12.25
CA ALA A 316 -14.51 14.81 13.08
C ALA A 316 -15.91 14.25 12.75
N GLU A 317 -16.20 14.03 11.46
CA GLU A 317 -17.48 13.47 11.02
C GLU A 317 -17.72 12.06 11.57
N LYS A 318 -16.71 11.18 11.54
CA LYS A 318 -16.85 9.83 12.09
C LYS A 318 -16.92 9.83 13.61
N VAL A 319 -16.24 10.77 14.28
CA VAL A 319 -16.42 10.96 15.73
C VAL A 319 -17.85 11.39 16.04
N SER A 320 -18.41 12.32 15.26
CA SER A 320 -19.80 12.75 15.44
C SER A 320 -20.80 11.62 15.18
N LEU A 321 -20.58 10.79 14.14
CA LEU A 321 -21.49 9.70 13.79
C LEU A 321 -21.38 8.48 14.72
N TYR A 322 -20.17 8.17 15.19
CA TYR A 322 -19.88 6.88 15.83
C TYR A 322 -19.26 6.98 17.22
N GLY A 323 -18.87 8.17 17.67
CA GLY A 323 -18.06 8.33 18.87
C GLY A 323 -18.73 7.86 20.15
N LEU A 324 -20.07 7.92 20.23
CA LEU A 324 -20.81 7.37 21.37
C LEU A 324 -20.86 5.83 21.37
N GLU A 325 -20.69 5.19 20.22
CA GLU A 325 -20.69 3.73 20.09
C GLU A 325 -19.28 3.10 20.25
N LEU A 326 -18.22 3.91 20.10
CA LEU A 326 -16.80 3.50 20.12
C LEU A 326 -16.20 3.45 21.52
#